data_AF-A0A945TQL4-F1
#
_entry.id   AF-A0A945TQL4-F1
#
_cell.length_a   1.000
_cell.length_b   1.000
_cell.length_c   1.000
_cell.angle_alpha   90.00
_cell.angle_beta   90.00
_cell.angle_gamma   90.00
#
_symmetry.space_group_name_H-M   'P 1'
#
loop_
_entity.id
_entity.type
_entity.pdbx_description
1 polymer ?
#
loop_
_entity_poly.entity_id
_entity_poly.type
_entity_poly.pdbx_seq_one_letter_code
_entity_poly.pdbx_strand_id
1 'polypeptide(L)'
;MKQCSPLSGLQERARQRLASLSGLLTVFLGLAHVAHAQWQTQSITLKPGWNAVYLHVDASHYGVADVTPAPIDEIWLWNRIRSGDRFMSDPASPSPSQDWASWNRIPLASDTLGTLIGNAAYLVRNSSGSDYEWTVKGKPLPPTVPSYGWTSRGVNLIGFSTPENNPPTFSEFLFPVQRLASGGEFYRYDDGDQDVKPSRFDAFFNTVQVHRGQAYWVRHEGEFNRYFGAFEVVLQSPSGIDFGSSRSQSSLRIRNATSAELTVTLTLEPSEAAPAGETAITGEVPLLLRGALNPSDLTYGSENFASARQVTLKPRGERGSEIEVILGVNRSVLTGNPSDLYAGILRLTDALGYSQVDLPVTAHPSSSSGLWVGSAVVNQVRHALKTYEKDEEGNVVLNSNGRYVVTSTKTDLGSVARPFNLRLIVHKGNTAMNLLQRVYHGLNTAQAEVVAIKESFLDATQLASARRISSSHFPFSEGNAGWPLGGSFAQGGSVTATVVLGH
;
A
#
# COMPACT_ATOMS: atom_id res chain seq x y z
N MET A 1 63.32 -43.54 25.59
CA MET A 1 62.16 -43.80 26.47
C MET A 1 61.20 -42.61 26.35
N LYS A 2 59.94 -42.89 26.00
CA LYS A 2 58.78 -41.98 25.83
C LYS A 2 58.84 -40.97 24.67
N GLN A 3 58.37 -41.43 23.51
CA GLN A 3 57.69 -40.61 22.50
C GLN A 3 56.35 -40.11 23.07
N CYS A 4 56.01 -38.84 22.84
CA CYS A 4 54.64 -38.31 22.94
C CYS A 4 54.42 -37.31 21.81
N SER A 5 53.49 -37.67 20.92
CA SER A 5 53.09 -36.95 19.71
C SER A 5 52.09 -35.82 20.02
N PRO A 6 52.17 -34.66 19.34
CA PRO A 6 51.20 -33.58 19.52
C PRO A 6 50.06 -33.73 18.50
N LEU A 7 49.17 -34.70 18.71
CA LEU A 7 48.00 -34.91 17.83
C LEU A 7 46.66 -35.01 18.57
N SER A 8 46.64 -34.89 19.90
CA SER A 8 45.41 -34.96 20.70
C SER A 8 44.68 -33.61 20.86
N GLY A 9 45.36 -32.47 20.68
CA GLY A 9 44.77 -31.14 20.92
C GLY A 9 43.90 -30.57 19.79
N LEU A 10 43.96 -31.15 18.58
CA LEU A 10 43.21 -30.66 17.42
C LEU A 10 41.87 -31.39 17.20
N GLN A 11 41.68 -32.59 17.77
CA GLN A 11 40.42 -33.32 17.66
C GLN A 11 39.35 -32.87 18.67
N GLU A 12 39.73 -32.26 19.80
CA GLU A 12 38.77 -31.73 20.78
C GLU A 12 38.18 -30.36 20.38
N ARG A 13 38.94 -29.52 19.68
CA ARG A 13 38.44 -28.23 19.16
C ARG A 13 37.51 -28.39 17.95
N ALA A 14 37.58 -29.51 17.24
CA ALA A 14 36.66 -29.82 16.14
C ALA A 14 35.30 -30.34 16.64
N ARG A 15 35.24 -31.03 17.79
CA ARG A 15 33.98 -31.54 18.35
C ARG A 15 33.16 -30.48 19.10
N GLN A 16 33.79 -29.46 19.70
CA GLN A 16 33.05 -28.34 20.31
C GLN A 16 32.46 -27.34 19.30
N ARG A 17 32.96 -27.31 18.05
CA ARG A 17 32.36 -26.49 16.97
C ARG A 17 31.21 -27.17 16.23
N LEU A 18 31.03 -28.48 16.40
CA LEU A 18 29.92 -29.25 15.79
C LEU A 18 28.68 -29.37 16.70
N ALA A 19 28.77 -28.97 17.98
CA ALA A 19 27.61 -28.93 18.88
C ALA A 19 26.97 -27.53 19.01
N SER A 20 27.59 -26.49 18.44
CA SER A 20 27.02 -25.11 18.39
C SER A 20 26.38 -24.77 17.04
N LEU A 21 26.34 -25.73 16.11
CA LEU A 21 25.80 -25.54 14.75
C LEU A 21 24.41 -26.16 14.53
N SER A 22 23.79 -26.72 15.57
CA SER A 22 22.42 -27.28 15.53
C SER A 22 21.40 -26.48 16.35
N GLY A 23 21.77 -25.28 16.82
CA GLY A 23 20.92 -24.39 17.61
C GLY A 23 20.66 -23.03 16.95
N LEU A 24 20.81 -22.93 15.62
CA LEU A 24 20.61 -21.67 14.88
C LEU A 24 19.93 -21.91 13.52
N LEU A 25 18.97 -22.85 13.48
CA LEU A 25 18.15 -23.12 12.31
C LEU A 25 16.67 -23.23 12.70
N THR A 26 16.09 -22.23 13.38
CA THR A 26 14.62 -22.06 13.47
C THR A 26 14.20 -20.75 14.14
N VAL A 27 14.55 -19.58 13.58
CA VAL A 27 13.68 -18.39 13.66
C VAL A 27 13.93 -17.54 12.39
N PHE A 28 13.65 -18.14 11.23
CA PHE A 28 13.22 -17.35 10.07
C PHE A 28 11.70 -17.53 10.01
N LEU A 29 11.00 -17.12 11.09
CA LEU A 29 9.56 -16.94 11.02
C LEU A 29 9.38 -15.75 10.10
N GLY A 30 8.82 -16.03 8.92
CA GLY A 30 8.59 -15.04 7.89
C GLY A 30 7.93 -13.80 8.49
N LEU A 31 8.53 -12.65 8.23
CA LEU A 31 7.73 -11.49 7.89
C LEU A 31 6.93 -11.87 6.64
N ALA A 32 5.85 -12.63 6.82
CA ALA A 32 4.72 -12.54 5.93
C ALA A 32 4.37 -11.06 5.94
N HIS A 33 4.83 -10.35 4.91
CA HIS A 33 4.33 -9.02 4.63
C HIS A 33 2.85 -9.28 4.34
N VAL A 34 2.00 -9.08 5.35
CA VAL A 34 0.56 -9.07 5.13
C VAL A 34 0.35 -7.89 4.19
N ALA A 35 0.19 -8.21 2.92
CA ALA A 35 0.21 -7.23 1.87
C ALA A 35 -1.17 -6.57 1.86
N HIS A 36 -1.27 -5.43 2.54
CA HIS A 36 -2.50 -4.63 2.61
C HIS A 36 -3.02 -4.30 1.21
N ALA A 37 -4.28 -4.63 0.92
CA ALA A 37 -4.84 -4.43 -0.40
C ALA A 37 -6.37 -4.37 -0.43
N GLN A 38 -6.84 -3.88 -1.56
CA GLN A 38 -8.21 -3.82 -2.03
C GLN A 38 -8.52 -5.09 -2.79
N TRP A 39 -9.78 -5.49 -2.77
CA TRP A 39 -10.23 -6.75 -3.34
C TRP A 39 -11.35 -6.50 -4.33
N GLN A 40 -11.22 -7.13 -5.48
CA GLN A 40 -12.22 -7.18 -6.53
C GLN A 40 -12.26 -8.60 -7.08
N THR A 41 -13.46 -9.10 -7.35
CA THR A 41 -13.66 -10.36 -8.05
C THR A 41 -13.80 -10.10 -9.55
N GLN A 42 -13.01 -10.81 -10.35
CA GLN A 42 -13.15 -10.87 -11.80
C GLN A 42 -13.84 -12.18 -12.18
N SER A 43 -15.01 -12.08 -12.82
CA SER A 43 -15.72 -13.22 -13.40
C SER A 43 -15.38 -13.36 -14.88
N ILE A 44 -15.06 -14.58 -15.31
CA ILE A 44 -14.66 -14.87 -16.69
C ILE A 44 -15.36 -16.16 -17.14
N THR A 45 -16.18 -16.07 -18.17
CA THR A 45 -16.83 -17.25 -18.76
C THR A 45 -15.84 -18.00 -19.65
N LEU A 46 -15.47 -19.21 -19.25
CA LEU A 46 -14.61 -20.12 -19.99
C LEU A 46 -15.43 -21.08 -20.85
N LYS A 47 -15.20 -21.07 -22.16
CA LYS A 47 -15.78 -22.04 -23.09
C LYS A 47 -15.08 -23.41 -22.99
N PRO A 48 -15.74 -24.53 -23.33
CA PRO A 48 -15.10 -25.86 -23.36
C PRO A 48 -13.84 -25.86 -24.23
N GLY A 49 -12.65 -26.13 -23.71
CA GLY A 49 -11.39 -26.08 -24.48
C GLY A 49 -10.45 -24.94 -24.05
N TRP A 50 -9.64 -24.44 -24.97
CA TRP A 50 -8.64 -23.39 -24.69
C TRP A 50 -9.21 -21.98 -24.80
N ASN A 51 -8.98 -21.17 -23.78
CA ASN A 51 -9.44 -19.79 -23.69
C ASN A 51 -8.24 -18.86 -23.44
N ALA A 52 -8.16 -17.75 -24.18
CA ALA A 52 -7.20 -16.69 -23.89
C ALA A 52 -7.81 -15.68 -22.91
N VAL A 53 -7.25 -15.64 -21.72
CA VAL A 53 -7.77 -14.88 -20.59
C VAL A 53 -6.79 -13.80 -20.17
N TYR A 54 -7.30 -12.63 -19.79
CA TYR A 54 -6.51 -11.55 -19.24
C TYR A 54 -6.94 -11.26 -17.80
N LEU A 55 -6.01 -11.36 -16.84
CA LEU A 55 -6.32 -11.04 -15.45
C LEU A 55 -6.02 -9.57 -15.17
N HIS A 56 -7.03 -8.80 -14.77
CA HIS A 56 -6.87 -7.42 -14.28
C HIS A 56 -6.58 -7.38 -12.78
N VAL A 57 -6.89 -8.47 -12.08
CA VAL A 57 -6.66 -8.64 -10.65
C VAL A 57 -5.43 -9.50 -10.38
N ASP A 58 -4.68 -9.15 -9.35
CA ASP A 58 -3.54 -9.90 -8.85
C ASP A 58 -3.97 -10.87 -7.74
N ALA A 59 -3.91 -12.16 -8.06
CA ALA A 59 -4.27 -13.26 -7.17
C ALA A 59 -3.04 -13.99 -6.59
N SER A 60 -1.87 -13.33 -6.56
CA SER A 60 -0.61 -13.95 -6.14
C SER A 60 -0.51 -14.31 -4.66
N HIS A 61 -1.48 -13.88 -3.86
CA HIS A 61 -1.66 -14.25 -2.46
C HIS A 61 -2.20 -15.68 -2.28
N TYR A 62 -2.73 -16.29 -3.34
CA TYR A 62 -3.11 -17.69 -3.40
C TYR A 62 -2.07 -18.53 -4.15
N GLY A 63 -1.97 -19.82 -3.80
CA GLY A 63 -1.39 -20.79 -4.72
C GLY A 63 -2.31 -20.94 -5.94
N VAL A 64 -1.76 -21.10 -7.14
CA VAL A 64 -2.57 -21.23 -8.36
C VAL A 64 -3.65 -22.31 -8.24
N ALA A 65 -3.37 -23.43 -7.57
CA ALA A 65 -4.32 -24.52 -7.35
C ALA A 65 -5.55 -24.12 -6.51
N ASP A 66 -5.40 -23.14 -5.61
CA ASP A 66 -6.49 -22.69 -4.72
C ASP A 66 -7.52 -21.83 -5.49
N VAL A 67 -7.08 -21.21 -6.58
CA VAL A 67 -7.90 -20.34 -7.45
C VAL A 67 -8.28 -21.01 -8.77
N THR A 68 -7.96 -22.30 -8.93
CA THR A 68 -8.30 -23.10 -10.12
C THR A 68 -9.12 -24.34 -9.74
N PRO A 69 -10.38 -24.17 -9.30
CA PRO A 69 -11.28 -25.30 -9.08
C PRO A 69 -11.54 -26.07 -10.40
N ALA A 70 -11.98 -27.32 -10.28
CA ALA A 70 -12.46 -28.07 -11.45
C ALA A 70 -13.59 -27.27 -12.11
N PRO A 71 -13.66 -27.18 -13.45
CA PRO A 71 -13.05 -28.05 -14.47
C PRO A 71 -11.78 -27.50 -15.16
N ILE A 72 -11.01 -26.60 -14.53
CA ILE A 72 -9.82 -26.02 -15.15
C ILE A 72 -8.62 -26.97 -15.02
N ASP A 73 -8.12 -27.54 -16.10
CA ASP A 73 -7.05 -28.55 -15.98
C ASP A 73 -5.65 -28.00 -16.24
N GLU A 74 -5.53 -26.96 -17.04
CA GLU A 74 -4.23 -26.37 -17.43
C GLU A 74 -4.32 -24.85 -17.48
N ILE A 75 -3.28 -24.19 -16.98
CA ILE A 75 -3.09 -22.74 -17.12
C ILE A 75 -1.67 -22.45 -17.57
N TRP A 76 -1.51 -21.73 -18.67
CA TRP A 76 -0.21 -21.32 -19.18
C TRP A 76 -0.11 -19.80 -19.18
N LEU A 77 0.87 -19.25 -18.47
CA LEU A 77 1.21 -17.83 -18.42
C LEU A 77 2.18 -17.47 -19.54
N TRP A 78 1.85 -16.43 -20.30
CA TRP A 78 2.74 -15.87 -21.32
C TRP A 78 3.89 -15.06 -20.70
N ASN A 79 5.13 -15.57 -20.78
CA ASN A 79 6.30 -14.95 -20.17
C ASN A 79 6.96 -13.94 -21.11
N ARG A 80 6.66 -12.65 -20.93
CA ARG A 80 7.19 -11.53 -21.73
C ARG A 80 8.66 -11.18 -21.46
N ILE A 81 9.23 -11.53 -20.29
CA ILE A 81 10.57 -11.08 -19.88
C ILE A 81 11.67 -12.03 -20.37
N ARG A 82 11.39 -13.34 -20.46
CA ARG A 82 12.36 -14.33 -21.01
C ARG A 82 12.36 -14.40 -22.53
N SER A 83 11.30 -13.94 -23.19
CA SER A 83 11.13 -13.95 -24.65
C SER A 83 11.87 -12.81 -25.36
N GLY A 84 12.58 -11.94 -24.62
CA GLY A 84 13.40 -10.86 -25.18
C GLY A 84 14.48 -11.33 -26.18
N ASP A 85 14.90 -12.59 -26.11
CA ASP A 85 15.91 -13.19 -26.99
C ASP A 85 15.37 -14.27 -27.94
N ARG A 86 14.10 -14.68 -27.82
CA ARG A 86 13.49 -15.70 -28.68
C ARG A 86 12.03 -15.36 -28.95
N PHE A 87 11.77 -14.88 -30.16
CA PHE A 87 10.44 -14.54 -30.64
C PHE A 87 9.72 -15.81 -31.06
N MET A 88 8.57 -16.09 -30.45
CA MET A 88 7.62 -17.01 -31.07
C MET A 88 7.19 -16.39 -32.40
N SER A 89 7.45 -17.12 -33.49
CA SER A 89 7.28 -16.62 -34.87
C SER A 89 5.88 -16.88 -35.42
N ASP A 90 5.17 -17.85 -34.83
CA ASP A 90 3.84 -18.27 -35.25
C ASP A 90 2.89 -18.42 -34.04
N PRO A 91 1.86 -17.57 -33.92
CA PRO A 91 0.83 -17.71 -32.89
C PRO A 91 -0.12 -18.89 -33.17
N ALA A 92 -0.12 -19.48 -34.37
CA ALA A 92 -0.98 -20.62 -34.73
C ALA A 92 -0.47 -21.98 -34.22
N SER A 93 0.70 -22.01 -33.57
CA SER A 93 1.30 -23.23 -33.03
C SER A 93 2.01 -23.00 -31.68
N PRO A 94 1.29 -22.56 -30.63
CA PRO A 94 1.90 -22.39 -29.31
C PRO A 94 2.36 -23.76 -28.78
N SER A 95 3.59 -23.81 -28.30
CA SER A 95 4.18 -24.99 -27.66
C SER A 95 4.63 -24.64 -26.25
N PRO A 96 4.67 -25.61 -25.31
CA PRO A 96 5.23 -25.41 -23.97
C PRO A 96 6.76 -25.26 -24.06
N SER A 97 7.21 -24.13 -24.58
CA SER A 97 8.61 -23.70 -24.66
C SER A 97 9.01 -22.94 -23.38
N GLN A 98 10.26 -22.45 -23.32
CA GLN A 98 10.71 -21.54 -22.25
C GLN A 98 9.94 -20.21 -22.17
N ASP A 99 9.07 -19.91 -23.14
CA ASP A 99 8.26 -18.69 -23.21
C ASP A 99 6.96 -18.79 -22.40
N TRP A 100 6.62 -20.00 -21.93
CA TRP A 100 5.43 -20.26 -21.12
C TRP A 100 5.82 -20.74 -19.73
N ALA A 101 5.09 -20.24 -18.72
CA ALA A 101 5.07 -20.88 -17.41
C ALA A 101 3.74 -21.63 -17.26
N SER A 102 3.78 -22.95 -17.12
CA SER A 102 2.59 -23.79 -17.03
C SER A 102 2.28 -24.20 -15.60
N TRP A 103 1.00 -24.40 -15.34
CA TRP A 103 0.45 -25.15 -14.22
C TRP A 103 -0.51 -26.21 -14.77
N ASN A 104 -0.39 -27.43 -14.26
CA ASN A 104 -1.30 -28.53 -14.57
C ASN A 104 -1.97 -29.01 -13.28
N ARG A 105 -3.27 -29.34 -13.35
CA ARG A 105 -4.02 -29.90 -12.22
C ARG A 105 -3.39 -31.20 -11.72
N ILE A 106 -2.90 -32.03 -12.65
CA ILE A 106 -2.06 -33.18 -12.36
C ILE A 106 -0.61 -32.71 -12.51
N PRO A 107 0.15 -32.53 -11.40
CA PRO A 107 1.44 -31.86 -11.45
C PRO A 107 2.42 -32.56 -12.41
N LEU A 108 3.04 -31.78 -13.29
CA LEU A 108 4.09 -32.25 -14.20
C LEU A 108 5.45 -31.68 -13.77
N ALA A 109 6.54 -32.38 -14.12
CA ALA A 109 7.89 -31.89 -13.83
C ALA A 109 8.24 -30.55 -14.52
N SER A 110 7.46 -30.16 -15.54
CA SER A 110 7.58 -28.90 -16.27
C SER A 110 6.80 -27.74 -15.64
N ASP A 111 6.03 -27.98 -14.57
CA ASP A 111 5.23 -26.92 -13.94
C ASP A 111 6.12 -25.89 -13.27
N THR A 112 5.96 -24.64 -13.72
CA THR A 112 6.76 -23.50 -13.26
C THR A 112 5.90 -22.34 -12.78
N LEU A 113 4.58 -22.39 -13.01
CA LEU A 113 3.62 -21.38 -12.55
C LEU A 113 3.11 -21.74 -11.15
N GLY A 114 3.54 -20.98 -10.14
CA GLY A 114 3.09 -21.18 -8.75
C GLY A 114 1.93 -20.28 -8.32
N THR A 115 1.76 -19.12 -8.97
CA THR A 115 0.80 -18.08 -8.58
C THR A 115 0.24 -17.38 -9.82
N LEU A 116 -0.95 -16.77 -9.69
CA LEU A 116 -1.56 -15.95 -10.73
C LEU A 116 -1.29 -14.47 -10.45
N ILE A 117 -0.60 -13.79 -11.36
CA ILE A 117 -0.28 -12.38 -11.29
C ILE A 117 -1.28 -11.56 -12.10
N GLY A 118 -1.54 -10.33 -11.66
CA GLY A 118 -2.41 -9.40 -12.40
C GLY A 118 -1.70 -8.76 -13.58
N ASN A 119 -2.47 -8.11 -14.46
CA ASN A 119 -2.02 -7.51 -15.72
C ASN A 119 -1.23 -8.49 -16.61
N ALA A 120 -1.64 -9.75 -16.60
CA ALA A 120 -1.00 -10.81 -17.36
C ALA A 120 -2.03 -11.61 -18.16
N ALA A 121 -1.56 -12.16 -19.28
CA ALA A 121 -2.36 -12.97 -20.16
C ALA A 121 -2.04 -14.45 -19.99
N TYR A 122 -3.09 -15.26 -20.01
CA TYR A 122 -3.07 -16.68 -19.72
C TYR A 122 -3.81 -17.44 -20.82
N LEU A 123 -3.37 -18.66 -21.11
CA LEU A 123 -4.18 -19.67 -21.77
C LEU A 123 -4.74 -20.59 -20.70
N VAL A 124 -6.06 -20.75 -20.67
CA VAL A 124 -6.77 -21.53 -19.66
C VAL A 124 -7.58 -22.61 -20.35
N ARG A 125 -7.38 -23.86 -19.95
CA ARG A 125 -8.10 -25.01 -20.50
C ARG A 125 -9.25 -25.40 -19.57
N ASN A 126 -10.48 -25.23 -20.06
CA ASN A 126 -11.68 -25.80 -19.44
C ASN A 126 -11.92 -27.20 -20.04
N SER A 127 -11.81 -28.25 -19.22
CA SER A 127 -12.02 -29.63 -19.70
C SER A 127 -13.47 -30.10 -19.64
N SER A 128 -14.38 -29.28 -19.10
CA SER A 128 -15.81 -29.59 -19.13
C SER A 128 -16.38 -29.39 -20.53
N GLY A 129 -17.43 -30.14 -20.87
CA GLY A 129 -18.16 -29.98 -22.13
C GLY A 129 -19.14 -28.80 -22.16
N SER A 130 -19.11 -27.92 -21.14
CA SER A 130 -20.00 -26.77 -21.01
C SER A 130 -19.25 -25.51 -20.60
N ASP A 131 -19.89 -24.35 -20.75
CA ASP A 131 -19.37 -23.09 -20.24
C ASP A 131 -19.17 -23.18 -18.71
N TYR A 132 -18.07 -22.60 -18.24
CA TYR A 132 -17.74 -22.53 -16.81
C TYR A 132 -17.42 -21.10 -16.42
N GLU A 133 -18.08 -20.58 -15.38
CA GLU A 133 -17.79 -19.26 -14.84
C GLU A 133 -16.62 -19.35 -13.86
N TRP A 134 -15.46 -18.83 -14.28
CA TRP A 134 -14.28 -18.75 -13.45
C TRP A 134 -14.23 -17.42 -12.71
N THR A 135 -14.34 -17.47 -11.39
CA THR A 135 -14.26 -16.29 -10.52
C THR A 135 -12.89 -16.21 -9.85
N VAL A 136 -12.16 -15.13 -10.08
CA VAL A 136 -10.85 -14.89 -9.45
C VAL A 136 -10.93 -13.64 -8.59
N LYS A 137 -10.71 -13.78 -7.29
CA LYS A 137 -10.58 -12.65 -6.38
C LYS A 137 -9.12 -12.22 -6.28
N GLY A 138 -8.86 -10.93 -6.44
CA GLY A 138 -7.51 -10.40 -6.34
C GLY A 138 -7.47 -8.88 -6.20
N LYS A 139 -6.25 -8.35 -6.22
CA LYS A 139 -5.97 -6.92 -6.07
C LYS A 139 -6.05 -6.27 -7.44
N PRO A 140 -6.93 -5.28 -7.69
CA PRO A 140 -6.98 -4.63 -8.99
C PRO A 140 -5.64 -3.94 -9.26
N LEU A 141 -5.04 -4.18 -10.42
CA LEU A 141 -3.81 -3.49 -10.81
C LEU A 141 -4.09 -2.50 -11.94
N PRO A 142 -3.69 -1.23 -11.79
CA PRO A 142 -3.81 -0.26 -12.87
C PRO A 142 -3.03 -0.72 -14.10
N PRO A 143 -3.51 -0.43 -15.32
CA PRO A 143 -2.70 -0.56 -16.50
C PRO A 143 -1.64 0.55 -16.53
N THR A 144 -0.50 0.30 -15.89
CA THR A 144 0.65 1.22 -15.97
C THR A 144 1.54 0.85 -17.15
N VAL A 145 2.13 1.88 -17.76
CA VAL A 145 3.07 1.78 -18.91
C VAL A 145 4.12 0.66 -18.75
N PRO A 146 4.71 0.39 -17.56
CA PRO A 146 5.65 -0.71 -17.39
C PRO A 146 5.03 -2.11 -17.55
N SER A 147 3.76 -2.28 -17.18
CA SER A 147 3.04 -3.58 -17.23
C SER A 147 2.44 -3.91 -18.61
N TYR A 148 2.38 -2.94 -19.52
CA TYR A 148 1.72 -3.01 -20.83
C TYR A 148 2.68 -2.61 -21.97
N GLY A 149 3.91 -3.13 -21.97
CA GLY A 149 4.82 -2.92 -23.11
C GLY A 149 4.39 -3.76 -24.32
N TRP A 150 4.05 -3.12 -25.43
CA TRP A 150 4.04 -3.78 -26.75
C TRP A 150 5.48 -4.08 -27.13
N THR A 151 5.80 -5.31 -27.54
CA THR A 151 7.05 -5.54 -28.28
C THR A 151 6.85 -5.05 -29.71
N SER A 152 7.81 -4.28 -30.24
CA SER A 152 7.78 -3.76 -31.62
C SER A 152 8.09 -4.84 -32.68
N ARG A 153 8.37 -6.07 -32.23
CA ARG A 153 8.67 -7.25 -33.05
C ARG A 153 8.07 -8.49 -32.40
N GLY A 154 7.52 -9.38 -33.23
CA GLY A 154 6.95 -10.67 -32.81
C GLY A 154 5.47 -10.59 -32.46
N VAL A 155 5.03 -11.55 -31.65
CA VAL A 155 3.64 -11.73 -31.21
C VAL A 155 3.46 -11.26 -29.76
N ASN A 156 2.35 -10.60 -29.49
CA ASN A 156 1.98 -10.12 -28.16
C ASN A 156 0.65 -10.74 -27.76
N LEU A 157 0.60 -11.47 -26.64
CA LEU A 157 -0.67 -11.83 -26.00
C LEU A 157 -1.03 -10.75 -24.98
N ILE A 158 -2.06 -9.97 -25.27
CA ILE A 158 -2.47 -8.80 -24.48
C ILE A 158 -3.97 -8.76 -24.29
N GLY A 159 -4.43 -8.22 -23.16
CA GLY A 159 -5.82 -7.84 -22.94
C GLY A 159 -5.95 -6.33 -22.87
N PHE A 160 -7.19 -5.87 -22.93
CA PHE A 160 -7.54 -4.44 -22.92
C PHE A 160 -8.44 -4.13 -21.73
N SER A 161 -8.25 -2.96 -21.13
CA SER A 161 -9.05 -2.50 -20.00
C SER A 161 -10.36 -1.88 -20.48
N THR A 162 -11.18 -2.64 -21.21
CA THR A 162 -12.51 -2.20 -21.66
C THR A 162 -13.55 -2.31 -20.54
N PRO A 163 -14.72 -1.66 -20.66
CA PRO A 163 -15.82 -1.85 -19.73
C PRO A 163 -16.37 -3.27 -19.80
N GLU A 164 -16.87 -3.76 -18.67
CA GLU A 164 -17.50 -5.08 -18.57
C GLU A 164 -18.83 -5.13 -19.34
N ASN A 165 -19.61 -4.04 -19.26
CA ASN A 165 -20.90 -3.93 -19.92
C ASN A 165 -20.76 -3.17 -21.25
N ASN A 166 -21.35 -3.72 -22.31
CA ASN A 166 -21.35 -3.14 -23.66
C ASN A 166 -19.94 -2.77 -24.18
N PRO A 167 -19.01 -3.73 -24.28
CA PRO A 167 -17.67 -3.47 -24.80
C PRO A 167 -17.71 -2.98 -26.26
N PRO A 168 -16.78 -2.10 -26.66
CA PRO A 168 -16.70 -1.61 -28.03
C PRO A 168 -16.30 -2.71 -29.01
N THR A 169 -16.61 -2.52 -30.28
CA THR A 169 -16.04 -3.34 -31.35
C THR A 169 -14.55 -3.05 -31.53
N PHE A 170 -13.79 -3.99 -32.09
CA PHE A 170 -12.37 -3.77 -32.40
C PHE A 170 -12.16 -2.58 -33.34
N SER A 171 -13.09 -2.38 -34.29
CA SER A 171 -13.07 -1.25 -35.23
C SER A 171 -13.19 0.09 -34.51
N GLU A 172 -14.13 0.22 -33.57
CA GLU A 172 -14.31 1.43 -32.76
C GLU A 172 -13.14 1.65 -31.80
N PHE A 173 -12.70 0.59 -31.12
CA PHE A 173 -11.63 0.65 -30.13
C PHE A 173 -10.29 1.07 -30.75
N LEU A 174 -9.94 0.52 -31.92
CA LEU A 174 -8.69 0.82 -32.62
C LEU A 174 -8.78 2.05 -33.54
N PHE A 175 -9.93 2.72 -33.61
CA PHE A 175 -10.11 3.90 -34.46
C PHE A 175 -9.04 5.00 -34.24
N PRO A 176 -8.57 5.31 -33.01
CA PRO A 176 -7.50 6.29 -32.81
C PRO A 176 -6.13 5.85 -33.34
N VAL A 177 -5.94 4.55 -33.61
CA VAL A 177 -4.69 3.92 -34.08
C VAL A 177 -4.92 3.09 -35.33
N GLN A 178 -5.54 3.69 -36.36
CA GLN A 178 -5.87 3.00 -37.62
C GLN A 178 -4.70 2.28 -38.28
N ARG A 179 -3.46 2.76 -38.10
CA ARG A 179 -2.24 2.11 -38.61
C ARG A 179 -2.09 0.69 -38.06
N LEU A 180 -2.29 0.51 -36.75
CA LEU A 180 -2.27 -0.80 -36.11
C LEU A 180 -3.38 -1.69 -36.66
N ALA A 181 -4.59 -1.14 -36.83
CA ALA A 181 -5.73 -1.90 -37.36
C ALA A 181 -5.49 -2.36 -38.81
N SER A 182 -4.78 -1.56 -39.63
CA SER A 182 -4.50 -1.88 -41.03
C SER A 182 -3.29 -2.79 -41.28
N GLY A 183 -2.29 -2.76 -40.39
CA GLY A 183 -1.02 -3.48 -40.55
C GLY A 183 -0.81 -4.64 -39.58
N GLY A 184 -1.67 -4.78 -38.57
CA GLY A 184 -1.57 -5.82 -37.55
C GLY A 184 -2.36 -7.07 -37.90
N GLU A 185 -1.86 -8.23 -37.50
CA GLU A 185 -2.58 -9.49 -37.54
C GLU A 185 -3.11 -9.82 -36.14
N PHE A 186 -4.40 -10.15 -36.06
CA PHE A 186 -5.10 -10.34 -34.79
C PHE A 186 -5.72 -11.72 -34.74
N TYR A 187 -5.44 -12.44 -33.66
CA TYR A 187 -5.94 -13.78 -33.43
C TYR A 187 -6.62 -13.87 -32.06
N ARG A 188 -7.67 -14.68 -32.00
CA ARG A 188 -8.43 -14.99 -30.79
C ARG A 188 -8.67 -16.49 -30.70
N TYR A 189 -8.91 -16.99 -29.50
CA TYR A 189 -9.44 -18.34 -29.33
C TYR A 189 -10.95 -18.24 -29.44
N ASP A 190 -11.51 -18.93 -30.44
CA ASP A 190 -12.93 -18.93 -30.69
C ASP A 190 -13.57 -20.14 -30.02
N ASP A 191 -14.61 -19.89 -29.22
CA ASP A 191 -15.52 -20.91 -28.68
C ASP A 191 -14.86 -22.14 -28.03
N GLY A 192 -13.69 -21.98 -27.43
CA GLY A 192 -12.98 -23.07 -26.76
C GLY A 192 -12.44 -24.10 -27.76
N ASP A 193 -11.55 -23.65 -28.63
CA ASP A 193 -10.87 -24.53 -29.57
C ASP A 193 -10.29 -25.77 -28.83
N GLN A 194 -10.61 -26.97 -29.33
CA GLN A 194 -10.10 -28.24 -28.79
C GLN A 194 -8.58 -28.33 -28.97
N ASP A 195 -8.07 -27.67 -30.00
CA ASP A 195 -6.65 -27.49 -30.27
C ASP A 195 -6.18 -26.13 -29.73
N VAL A 196 -4.90 -26.00 -29.36
CA VAL A 196 -4.32 -24.75 -28.86
C VAL A 196 -4.11 -23.71 -29.99
N LYS A 197 -4.92 -23.70 -31.04
CA LYS A 197 -4.70 -22.89 -32.25
C LYS A 197 -5.70 -21.74 -32.35
N PRO A 198 -5.25 -20.48 -32.24
CA PRO A 198 -6.15 -19.34 -32.37
C PRO A 198 -6.55 -19.07 -33.83
N SER A 199 -7.74 -18.52 -34.00
CA SER A 199 -8.31 -18.10 -35.28
C SER A 199 -8.05 -16.62 -35.57
N ARG A 200 -7.69 -16.29 -36.81
CA ARG A 200 -7.48 -14.92 -37.27
C ARG A 200 -8.82 -14.23 -37.53
N PHE A 201 -9.01 -13.01 -37.03
CA PHE A 201 -10.32 -12.31 -37.09
C PHE A 201 -10.26 -10.85 -37.57
N ASP A 202 -9.15 -10.39 -38.13
CA ASP A 202 -8.96 -9.03 -38.63
C ASP A 202 -10.02 -8.57 -39.64
N ALA A 203 -10.49 -9.48 -40.50
CA ALA A 203 -11.58 -9.20 -41.43
C ALA A 203 -12.94 -8.91 -40.75
N PHE A 204 -13.10 -9.23 -39.46
CA PHE A 204 -14.34 -9.16 -38.70
C PHE A 204 -14.31 -8.10 -37.58
N PHE A 205 -13.40 -7.12 -37.62
CA PHE A 205 -13.30 -6.08 -36.58
C PHE A 205 -14.57 -5.28 -36.32
N ASN A 206 -15.46 -5.17 -37.31
CA ASN A 206 -16.74 -4.46 -37.15
C ASN A 206 -17.78 -5.26 -36.34
N THR A 207 -17.56 -6.56 -36.13
CA THR A 207 -18.50 -7.43 -35.41
C THR A 207 -17.91 -8.03 -34.14
N VAL A 208 -16.58 -8.12 -34.04
CA VAL A 208 -15.91 -8.65 -32.85
C VAL A 208 -15.78 -7.56 -31.79
N GLN A 209 -16.29 -7.84 -30.59
CA GLN A 209 -16.16 -6.98 -29.42
C GLN A 209 -14.86 -7.24 -28.64
N VAL A 210 -14.35 -6.19 -27.99
CA VAL A 210 -13.16 -6.25 -27.13
C VAL A 210 -13.61 -6.48 -25.69
N HIS A 211 -13.75 -7.74 -25.28
CA HIS A 211 -14.24 -8.08 -23.94
C HIS A 211 -13.17 -7.86 -22.85
N ARG A 212 -13.60 -7.25 -21.73
CA ARG A 212 -12.78 -7.18 -20.51
C ARG A 212 -12.49 -8.60 -20.02
N GLY A 213 -11.24 -8.87 -19.66
CA GLY A 213 -10.83 -10.19 -19.20
C GLY A 213 -10.54 -11.22 -20.29
N GLN A 214 -10.68 -10.86 -21.57
CA GLN A 214 -10.22 -11.68 -22.70
C GLN A 214 -8.84 -11.19 -23.17
N ALA A 215 -7.97 -12.12 -23.56
CA ALA A 215 -6.69 -11.82 -24.19
C ALA A 215 -6.72 -12.12 -25.69
N TYR A 216 -5.96 -11.34 -26.46
CA TYR A 216 -5.87 -11.41 -27.90
C TYR A 216 -4.40 -11.45 -28.32
N TRP A 217 -4.10 -12.28 -29.32
CA TRP A 217 -2.80 -12.27 -29.96
C TRP A 217 -2.77 -11.14 -30.98
N VAL A 218 -1.78 -10.26 -30.85
CA VAL A 218 -1.53 -9.19 -31.80
C VAL A 218 -0.11 -9.32 -32.31
N ARG A 219 0.03 -9.48 -33.62
CA ARG A 219 1.30 -9.43 -34.33
C ARG A 219 1.37 -8.14 -35.10
N HIS A 220 2.48 -7.42 -34.93
CA HIS A 220 2.75 -6.21 -35.68
C HIS A 220 4.27 -6.08 -35.89
N GLU A 221 4.70 -5.86 -37.13
CA GLU A 221 6.12 -5.72 -37.45
C GLU A 221 6.47 -4.25 -37.68
N GLY A 222 7.49 -3.76 -36.98
CA GLY A 222 8.20 -2.53 -37.36
C GLY A 222 7.68 -1.21 -36.78
N GLU A 223 6.54 -1.19 -36.07
CA GLU A 223 6.08 0.01 -35.36
C GLU A 223 5.86 -0.26 -33.87
N PHE A 224 6.26 0.72 -33.05
CA PHE A 224 5.99 0.73 -31.61
C PHE A 224 4.59 1.28 -31.36
N ASN A 225 3.76 0.52 -30.64
CA ASN A 225 2.44 0.97 -30.19
C ASN A 225 2.41 1.06 -28.66
N ARG A 226 1.56 1.95 -28.14
CA ARG A 226 1.29 2.12 -26.70
C ARG A 226 -0.20 2.38 -26.40
N TYR A 227 -1.06 2.19 -27.40
CA TYR A 227 -2.49 2.43 -27.25
C TYR A 227 -3.16 1.23 -26.56
N PHE A 228 -3.76 1.49 -25.41
CA PHE A 228 -4.49 0.50 -24.59
C PHE A 228 -5.91 0.95 -24.24
N GLY A 229 -6.32 2.12 -24.70
CA GLY A 229 -7.61 2.71 -24.39
C GLY A 229 -7.71 4.19 -24.78
N ALA A 230 -8.89 4.76 -24.62
CA ALA A 230 -9.19 6.15 -24.96
C ALA A 230 -8.41 7.15 -24.08
N PHE A 231 -8.02 6.76 -22.87
CA PHE A 231 -7.17 7.53 -21.98
C PHE A 231 -6.09 6.68 -21.32
N GLU A 232 -5.05 7.34 -20.84
CA GLU A 232 -3.94 6.74 -20.08
C GLU A 232 -3.90 7.34 -18.68
N VAL A 233 -3.68 6.49 -17.67
CA VAL A 233 -3.47 6.91 -16.28
C VAL A 233 -2.00 6.76 -15.92
N VAL A 234 -1.39 7.87 -15.52
CA VAL A 234 -0.01 7.91 -15.02
C VAL A 234 -0.03 8.09 -13.51
N LEU A 235 0.54 7.12 -12.81
CA LEU A 235 0.58 7.06 -11.35
C LEU A 235 1.98 7.34 -10.82
N GLN A 236 2.06 7.81 -9.58
CA GLN A 236 3.33 7.91 -8.86
C GLN A 236 3.89 6.54 -8.45
N SER A 237 3.01 5.56 -8.22
CA SER A 237 3.36 4.18 -7.90
C SER A 237 2.60 3.21 -8.83
N PRO A 238 3.26 2.17 -9.35
CA PRO A 238 2.60 1.17 -10.21
C PRO A 238 1.55 0.32 -9.45
N SER A 239 1.66 0.22 -8.13
CA SER A 239 0.73 -0.53 -7.28
C SER A 239 -0.57 0.21 -6.95
N GLY A 240 -0.75 1.45 -7.44
CA GLY A 240 -1.91 2.30 -7.14
C GLY A 240 -1.64 3.39 -6.11
N ILE A 241 -2.68 3.80 -5.39
CA ILE A 241 -2.66 4.94 -4.48
C ILE A 241 -2.64 4.45 -3.03
N ASP A 242 -1.47 4.53 -2.41
CA ASP A 242 -1.32 4.27 -0.97
C ASP A 242 -1.02 5.56 -0.20
N PHE A 243 -1.92 5.92 0.71
CA PHE A 243 -1.75 7.03 1.65
C PHE A 243 -1.00 6.61 2.92
N GLY A 244 -0.91 5.31 3.22
CA GLY A 244 -0.38 4.81 4.48
C GLY A 244 -0.95 5.54 5.70
N SER A 245 -0.14 5.66 6.75
CA SER A 245 -0.51 6.36 7.99
C SER A 245 -0.16 7.86 7.99
N SER A 246 0.67 8.34 7.05
CA SER A 246 1.23 9.70 7.09
C SER A 246 1.00 10.54 5.82
N ARG A 247 0.92 9.94 4.64
CA ARG A 247 0.80 10.70 3.38
C ARG A 247 -0.60 11.28 3.28
N SER A 248 -0.72 12.61 3.18
CA SER A 248 -2.02 13.30 3.15
C SER A 248 -2.60 13.46 1.75
N GLN A 249 -1.75 13.40 0.72
CA GLN A 249 -2.12 13.66 -0.67
C GLN A 249 -1.35 12.74 -1.63
N SER A 250 -2.00 12.38 -2.72
CA SER A 250 -1.44 11.65 -3.86
C SER A 250 -1.96 12.27 -5.15
N SER A 251 -1.14 12.27 -6.20
CA SER A 251 -1.53 12.78 -7.52
C SER A 251 -1.51 11.66 -8.54
N LEU A 252 -2.49 11.68 -9.44
CA LEU A 252 -2.49 10.90 -10.67
C LEU A 252 -2.68 11.84 -11.85
N ARG A 253 -2.18 11.45 -13.02
CA ARG A 253 -2.41 12.20 -14.25
C ARG A 253 -3.23 11.38 -15.22
N ILE A 254 -4.20 12.02 -15.84
CA ILE A 254 -5.05 11.43 -16.87
C ILE A 254 -4.72 12.10 -18.19
N ARG A 255 -4.38 11.30 -19.20
CA ARG A 255 -4.01 11.75 -20.55
C ARG A 255 -5.02 11.27 -21.56
N ASN A 256 -5.51 12.15 -22.42
CA ASN A 256 -6.34 11.78 -23.54
C ASN A 256 -5.49 11.16 -24.67
N ALA A 257 -5.86 9.97 -25.11
CA ALA A 257 -5.21 9.27 -26.22
C ALA A 257 -5.90 9.54 -27.57
N THR A 258 -7.10 10.14 -27.57
CA THR A 258 -7.92 10.40 -28.76
C THR A 258 -7.67 11.78 -29.36
N SER A 259 -8.02 11.96 -30.63
CA SER A 259 -7.95 13.25 -31.35
C SER A 259 -9.16 14.16 -31.09
N ALA A 260 -10.09 13.76 -30.23
CA ALA A 260 -11.29 14.50 -29.86
C ALA A 260 -11.30 14.83 -28.36
N GLU A 261 -12.20 15.71 -27.94
CA GLU A 261 -12.42 15.96 -26.51
C GLU A 261 -12.97 14.69 -25.82
N LEU A 262 -12.42 14.34 -24.66
CA LEU A 262 -12.79 13.13 -23.92
C LEU A 262 -13.17 13.49 -22.50
N THR A 263 -14.36 13.09 -22.07
CA THR A 263 -14.76 13.20 -20.66
C THR A 263 -14.52 11.87 -19.96
N VAL A 264 -13.79 11.92 -18.84
CA VAL A 264 -13.52 10.78 -17.96
C VAL A 264 -14.28 10.98 -16.66
N THR A 265 -15.03 9.95 -16.25
CA THR A 265 -15.77 9.90 -15.00
C THR A 265 -14.98 9.07 -13.99
N LEU A 266 -14.71 9.65 -12.82
CA LEU A 266 -14.06 9.01 -11.68
C LEU A 266 -15.13 8.67 -10.65
N THR A 267 -15.19 7.42 -10.20
CA THR A 267 -16.09 6.93 -9.15
C THR A 267 -15.30 6.18 -8.10
N LEU A 268 -15.62 6.41 -6.83
CA LEU A 268 -15.08 5.60 -5.75
C LEU A 268 -16.07 4.47 -5.48
N GLU A 269 -15.56 3.25 -5.56
CA GLU A 269 -16.30 2.04 -5.25
C GLU A 269 -15.73 1.39 -3.98
N PRO A 270 -16.58 0.80 -3.13
CA PRO A 270 -16.12 0.07 -1.97
C PRO A 270 -15.32 -1.16 -2.40
N SER A 271 -14.23 -1.44 -1.71
CA SER A 271 -13.51 -2.70 -1.87
C SER A 271 -14.37 -3.86 -1.35
N GLU A 272 -14.26 -5.04 -1.98
CA GLU A 272 -14.82 -6.26 -1.43
C GLU A 272 -14.13 -6.68 -0.13
N ALA A 273 -14.78 -7.56 0.63
CA ALA A 273 -14.20 -8.15 1.82
C ALA A 273 -12.92 -8.94 1.49
N ALA A 274 -11.94 -8.81 2.39
CA ALA A 274 -10.65 -9.49 2.27
C ALA A 274 -10.79 -11.01 2.33
N PRO A 275 -10.03 -11.75 1.48
CA PRO A 275 -9.79 -13.18 1.63
C PRO A 275 -9.38 -13.61 3.03
N ALA A 276 -9.63 -14.88 3.36
CA ALA A 276 -9.13 -15.48 4.59
C ALA A 276 -7.59 -15.43 4.61
N GLY A 277 -7.02 -14.99 5.73
CA GLY A 277 -5.57 -14.82 5.91
C GLY A 277 -5.04 -13.42 5.59
N GLU A 278 -5.84 -12.57 4.95
CA GLU A 278 -5.47 -11.19 4.62
C GLU A 278 -6.01 -10.17 5.63
N THR A 279 -5.48 -8.94 5.60
CA THR A 279 -5.95 -7.87 6.50
C THR A 279 -7.40 -7.50 6.19
N ALA A 280 -8.27 -7.61 7.19
CA ALA A 280 -9.67 -7.21 7.07
C ALA A 280 -9.80 -5.70 6.81
N ILE A 281 -10.77 -5.34 5.97
CA ILE A 281 -11.08 -3.95 5.64
C ILE A 281 -12.10 -3.43 6.64
N THR A 282 -11.77 -2.31 7.29
CA THR A 282 -12.60 -1.66 8.30
C THR A 282 -13.68 -0.77 7.66
N GLY A 283 -13.38 -0.18 6.50
CA GLY A 283 -14.33 0.66 5.78
C GLY A 283 -13.76 1.26 4.49
N GLU A 284 -14.61 2.01 3.80
CA GLU A 284 -14.25 2.74 2.58
C GLU A 284 -13.33 3.93 2.88
N VAL A 285 -12.36 4.21 2.00
CA VAL A 285 -11.43 5.34 2.19
C VAL A 285 -12.17 6.67 2.00
N PRO A 286 -12.18 7.57 2.99
CA PRO A 286 -12.79 8.88 2.86
C PRO A 286 -11.87 9.80 2.03
N LEU A 287 -12.07 9.81 0.72
CA LEU A 287 -11.27 10.61 -0.20
C LEU A 287 -11.71 12.08 -0.25
N LEU A 288 -10.72 12.94 -0.45
CA LEU A 288 -10.89 14.36 -0.75
C LEU A 288 -10.39 14.62 -2.15
N LEU A 289 -11.13 15.42 -2.92
CA LEU A 289 -10.65 15.92 -4.21
C LEU A 289 -10.23 17.37 -4.07
N ARG A 290 -9.04 17.69 -4.58
CA ARG A 290 -8.60 19.08 -4.67
C ARG A 290 -9.40 19.80 -5.75
N GLY A 291 -10.04 20.92 -5.37
CA GLY A 291 -10.76 21.80 -6.28
C GLY A 291 -9.84 22.69 -7.12
N ALA A 292 -10.43 23.61 -7.88
CA ALA A 292 -9.69 24.60 -8.65
C ALA A 292 -8.92 25.57 -7.73
N LEU A 293 -7.86 26.16 -8.26
CA LEU A 293 -7.14 27.25 -7.60
C LEU A 293 -8.08 28.45 -7.45
N ASN A 294 -8.24 28.95 -6.23
CA ASN A 294 -8.96 30.19 -5.99
C ASN A 294 -8.09 31.37 -6.45
N PRO A 295 -8.51 32.17 -7.44
CA PRO A 295 -7.71 33.26 -7.97
C PRO A 295 -7.53 34.43 -6.97
N SER A 296 -8.35 34.52 -5.92
CA SER A 296 -8.26 35.64 -4.96
C SER A 296 -7.19 35.44 -3.89
N ASP A 297 -7.01 34.22 -3.40
CA ASP A 297 -6.11 33.90 -2.30
C ASP A 297 -5.02 32.87 -2.66
N LEU A 298 -5.02 32.37 -3.90
CA LEU A 298 -4.09 31.38 -4.41
C LEU A 298 -4.09 30.06 -3.61
N THR A 299 -5.22 29.74 -2.95
CA THR A 299 -5.42 28.49 -2.22
C THR A 299 -6.24 27.48 -3.01
N TYR A 300 -6.20 26.23 -2.58
CA TYR A 300 -7.02 25.16 -3.14
C TYR A 300 -8.04 24.70 -2.10
N GLY A 301 -9.32 24.71 -2.48
CA GLY A 301 -10.35 24.01 -1.71
C GLY A 301 -10.20 22.50 -1.83
N SER A 302 -10.79 21.77 -0.88
CA SER A 302 -10.95 20.31 -0.97
C SER A 302 -12.40 19.94 -0.69
N GLU A 303 -12.96 19.07 -1.50
CA GLU A 303 -14.32 18.54 -1.34
C GLU A 303 -14.28 17.04 -1.02
N ASN A 304 -15.27 16.54 -0.27
CA ASN A 304 -15.42 15.11 -0.06
C ASN A 304 -15.75 14.43 -1.39
N PHE A 305 -15.01 13.38 -1.73
CA PHE A 305 -15.23 12.59 -2.94
C PHE A 305 -16.31 11.53 -2.69
N ALA A 306 -17.54 11.99 -2.46
CA ALA A 306 -18.67 11.12 -2.15
C ALA A 306 -19.52 10.74 -3.37
N SER A 307 -19.30 11.40 -4.50
CA SER A 307 -20.04 11.21 -5.75
C SER A 307 -19.11 11.20 -6.95
N ALA A 308 -19.59 10.64 -8.06
CA ALA A 308 -18.86 10.62 -9.32
C ALA A 308 -18.36 12.01 -9.72
N ARG A 309 -17.12 12.10 -10.21
CA ARG A 309 -16.52 13.34 -10.70
C ARG A 309 -16.15 13.22 -12.17
N GLN A 310 -16.53 14.21 -12.96
CA GLN A 310 -16.14 14.29 -14.36
C GLN A 310 -14.95 15.22 -14.57
N VAL A 311 -14.05 14.81 -15.47
CA VAL A 311 -12.89 15.56 -15.93
C VAL A 311 -12.89 15.54 -17.45
N THR A 312 -12.95 16.72 -18.07
CA THR A 312 -12.93 16.86 -19.53
C THR A 312 -11.51 17.17 -20.00
N LEU A 313 -10.99 16.33 -20.89
CA LEU A 313 -9.66 16.42 -21.47
C LEU A 313 -9.74 16.90 -22.92
N LYS A 314 -8.91 17.87 -23.28
CA LYS A 314 -8.80 18.36 -24.67
C LYS A 314 -8.20 17.30 -25.60
N PRO A 315 -8.37 17.44 -26.93
CA PRO A 315 -7.75 16.56 -27.92
C PRO A 315 -6.26 16.32 -27.66
N ARG A 316 -5.79 15.11 -27.96
CA ARG A 316 -4.38 14.73 -27.80
C ARG A 316 -3.45 15.71 -28.52
N GLY A 317 -2.46 16.22 -27.78
CA GLY A 317 -1.46 17.15 -28.30
C GLY A 317 -1.79 18.63 -28.04
N GLU A 318 -2.99 18.92 -27.53
CA GLU A 318 -3.39 20.28 -27.14
C GLU A 318 -3.15 20.55 -25.64
N ARG A 319 -3.09 21.83 -25.27
CA ARG A 319 -3.03 22.23 -23.86
C ARG A 319 -4.33 21.82 -23.17
N GLY A 320 -4.20 20.98 -22.13
CA GLY A 320 -5.35 20.41 -21.42
C GLY A 320 -5.71 18.99 -21.87
N SER A 321 -4.92 18.36 -22.74
CA SER A 321 -5.03 16.92 -23.03
C SER A 321 -4.53 16.04 -21.89
N GLU A 322 -3.83 16.62 -20.92
CA GLU A 322 -3.38 15.99 -19.68
C GLU A 322 -3.84 16.85 -18.49
N ILE A 323 -4.48 16.21 -17.52
CA ILE A 323 -4.92 16.85 -16.27
C ILE A 323 -4.34 16.08 -15.09
N GLU A 324 -3.84 16.81 -14.10
CA GLU A 324 -3.43 16.26 -12.82
C GLU A 324 -4.60 16.29 -11.85
N VAL A 325 -4.97 15.13 -11.33
CA VAL A 325 -5.99 14.96 -10.30
C VAL A 325 -5.27 14.72 -8.99
N ILE A 326 -5.54 15.57 -8.00
CA ILE A 326 -4.92 15.49 -6.67
C ILE A 326 -5.97 15.03 -5.67
N LEU A 327 -5.71 13.86 -5.10
CA LEU A 327 -6.54 13.21 -4.10
C LEU A 327 -5.91 13.36 -2.73
N GLY A 328 -6.71 13.71 -1.74
CA GLY A 328 -6.36 13.66 -0.33
C GLY A 328 -7.14 12.57 0.39
N VAL A 329 -6.75 12.29 1.63
CA VAL A 329 -7.54 11.46 2.54
C VAL A 329 -8.03 12.30 3.72
N ASN A 330 -9.33 12.24 4.01
CA ASN A 330 -9.90 12.90 5.17
C ASN A 330 -9.63 12.06 6.43
N ARG A 331 -8.45 12.24 7.04
CA ARG A 331 -8.09 11.50 8.26
C ARG A 331 -8.89 11.90 9.49
N SER A 332 -9.56 13.05 9.49
CA SER A 332 -10.35 13.49 10.64
C SER A 332 -11.54 12.56 10.93
N VAL A 333 -12.01 11.82 9.91
CA VAL A 333 -13.11 10.86 10.03
C VAL A 333 -12.62 9.40 10.15
N LEU A 334 -11.31 9.16 10.07
CA LEU A 334 -10.71 7.83 10.28
C LEU A 334 -10.53 7.59 11.78
N THR A 335 -11.58 7.10 12.44
CA THR A 335 -11.60 6.89 13.91
C THR A 335 -11.07 5.53 14.37
N GLY A 336 -10.59 4.70 13.44
CA GLY A 336 -10.05 3.37 13.72
C GLY A 336 -8.66 3.38 14.38
N ASN A 337 -8.17 2.19 14.74
CA ASN A 337 -6.80 2.00 15.21
C ASN A 337 -5.80 2.20 14.05
N PRO A 338 -4.53 2.56 14.32
CA PRO A 338 -3.51 2.71 13.26
C PRO A 338 -3.26 1.45 12.41
N SER A 339 -3.65 0.26 12.90
CA SER A 339 -3.59 -1.01 12.17
C SER A 339 -4.81 -1.27 11.28
N ASP A 340 -5.89 -0.52 11.45
CA ASP A 340 -7.13 -0.68 10.70
C ASP A 340 -6.89 -0.24 9.25
N LEU A 341 -7.40 -1.04 8.30
CA LEU A 341 -7.22 -0.79 6.88
C LEU A 341 -8.50 -0.23 6.28
N TYR A 342 -8.41 0.95 5.68
CA TYR A 342 -9.46 1.52 4.85
C TYR A 342 -9.06 1.33 3.39
N ALA A 343 -9.99 0.83 2.59
CA ALA A 343 -9.73 0.42 1.22
C ALA A 343 -10.91 0.79 0.30
N GLY A 344 -10.60 1.18 -0.93
CA GLY A 344 -11.58 1.48 -1.97
C GLY A 344 -10.95 1.38 -3.35
N ILE A 345 -11.78 1.31 -4.38
CA ILE A 345 -11.36 1.21 -5.78
C ILE A 345 -11.80 2.49 -6.48
N LEU A 346 -10.83 3.28 -6.94
CA LEU A 346 -11.11 4.44 -7.78
C LEU A 346 -11.22 3.98 -9.23
N ARG A 347 -12.45 3.88 -9.72
CA ARG A 347 -12.77 3.49 -11.09
C ARG A 347 -12.81 4.73 -11.99
N LEU A 348 -12.18 4.63 -13.15
CA LEU A 348 -12.20 5.63 -14.20
C LEU A 348 -12.84 5.03 -15.44
N THR A 349 -13.85 5.71 -15.97
CA THR A 349 -14.53 5.33 -17.22
C THR A 349 -14.58 6.51 -18.16
N ASP A 350 -14.50 6.29 -19.47
CA ASP A 350 -14.63 7.36 -20.45
C ASP A 350 -16.04 7.44 -21.05
N ALA A 351 -16.37 8.63 -21.58
CA ALA A 351 -17.69 8.90 -22.15
C ALA A 351 -17.97 8.17 -23.48
N LEU A 352 -16.97 7.61 -24.16
CA LEU A 352 -17.16 6.77 -25.35
C LEU A 352 -17.48 5.31 -24.97
N GLY A 353 -17.27 4.93 -23.71
CA GLY A 353 -17.46 3.55 -23.25
C GLY A 353 -16.36 2.60 -23.72
N TYR A 354 -15.15 3.11 -23.98
CA TYR A 354 -14.07 2.29 -24.55
C TYR A 354 -13.08 1.76 -23.51
N SER A 355 -13.05 2.35 -22.31
CA SER A 355 -12.01 2.09 -21.33
C SER A 355 -12.54 2.24 -19.91
N GLN A 356 -12.17 1.26 -19.07
CA GLN A 356 -12.41 1.22 -17.65
C GLN A 356 -11.12 0.84 -16.92
N VAL A 357 -10.63 1.73 -16.07
CA VAL A 357 -9.43 1.53 -15.26
C VAL A 357 -9.80 1.51 -13.78
N ASP A 358 -9.45 0.45 -13.08
CA ASP A 358 -9.70 0.28 -11.65
C ASP A 358 -8.38 0.53 -10.89
N LEU A 359 -8.36 1.54 -10.02
CA LEU A 359 -7.19 1.90 -9.23
C LEU A 359 -7.40 1.53 -7.75
N PRO A 360 -6.52 0.73 -7.15
CA PRO A 360 -6.57 0.47 -5.72
C PRO A 360 -6.21 1.74 -4.92
N VAL A 361 -7.00 2.04 -3.89
CA VAL A 361 -6.77 3.14 -2.94
C VAL A 361 -6.78 2.65 -1.49
N THR A 362 -5.70 2.85 -0.73
CA THR A 362 -5.59 2.45 0.70
C THR A 362 -5.27 3.64 1.58
N ALA A 363 -5.78 3.60 2.81
CA ALA A 363 -5.36 4.50 3.87
C ALA A 363 -5.40 3.80 5.23
N HIS A 364 -4.51 4.25 6.13
CA HIS A 364 -4.58 3.94 7.55
C HIS A 364 -4.93 5.19 8.34
N PRO A 365 -5.64 5.04 9.48
CA PRO A 365 -5.76 6.11 10.46
C PRO A 365 -4.38 6.65 10.84
N SER A 366 -4.31 7.96 11.13
CA SER A 366 -3.04 8.58 11.52
C SER A 366 -2.51 7.92 12.79
N SER A 367 -1.25 7.47 12.76
CA SER A 367 -0.59 7.01 13.96
C SER A 367 0.01 8.20 14.71
N SER A 368 -0.44 8.45 15.93
CA SER A 368 0.29 9.33 16.85
C SER A 368 1.37 8.58 17.66
N SER A 369 1.63 7.30 17.33
CA SER A 369 2.70 6.55 17.97
C SER A 369 4.07 7.06 17.50
N GLY A 370 4.99 7.27 18.44
CA GLY A 370 6.32 7.80 18.18
C GLY A 370 6.86 8.61 19.36
N LEU A 371 8.06 9.16 19.15
CA LEU A 371 8.68 10.13 20.05
C LEU A 371 8.27 11.55 19.64
N TRP A 372 7.69 12.28 20.58
CA TRP A 372 7.25 13.67 20.43
C TRP A 372 8.10 14.57 21.32
N VAL A 373 8.67 15.62 20.73
CA VAL A 373 9.38 16.67 21.47
C VAL A 373 8.63 17.97 21.26
N GLY A 374 8.12 18.55 22.35
CA GLY A 374 7.33 19.77 22.32
C GLY A 374 7.72 20.74 23.43
N SER A 375 7.00 21.86 23.48
CA SER A 375 7.12 22.84 24.56
C SER A 375 5.75 23.09 25.20
N ALA A 376 5.69 23.04 26.52
CA ALA A 376 4.55 23.52 27.30
C ALA A 376 4.85 24.93 27.81
N VAL A 377 3.90 25.85 27.62
CA VAL A 377 3.97 27.20 28.17
C VAL A 377 3.36 27.19 29.56
N VAL A 378 4.14 27.50 30.58
CA VAL A 378 3.62 27.69 31.94
C VAL A 378 3.22 29.15 32.09
N ASN A 379 1.91 29.42 32.06
CA ASN A 379 1.34 30.76 32.25
C ASN A 379 0.57 30.91 33.57
N GLN A 380 0.33 29.81 34.29
CA GLN A 380 -0.36 29.79 35.57
C GLN A 380 0.28 28.77 36.53
N VAL A 381 0.27 29.08 37.82
CA VAL A 381 0.77 28.20 38.90
C VAL A 381 -0.26 28.17 40.02
N ARG A 382 -0.42 27.00 40.63
CA ARG A 382 -1.32 26.81 41.78
C ARG A 382 -0.75 27.51 43.01
N HIS A 383 -1.56 28.35 43.65
CA HIS A 383 -1.21 28.94 44.94
C HIS A 383 -1.15 27.87 46.03
N ALA A 384 -0.23 28.04 46.98
CA ALA A 384 -0.14 27.24 48.20
C ALA A 384 -0.06 28.17 49.42
N LEU A 385 -0.97 29.15 49.45
CA LEU A 385 -0.98 30.20 50.48
C LEU A 385 -1.84 29.72 51.66
N LYS A 386 -1.20 29.48 52.80
CA LYS A 386 -1.89 29.13 54.05
C LYS A 386 -2.27 30.40 54.80
N THR A 387 -3.52 30.48 55.22
CA THR A 387 -3.99 31.51 56.14
C THR A 387 -4.06 30.89 57.53
N TYR A 388 -3.52 31.60 58.52
CA TYR A 388 -3.48 31.12 59.90
C TYR A 388 -4.52 31.85 60.75
N GLU A 389 -4.99 31.16 61.78
CA GLU A 389 -5.94 31.71 62.76
C GLU A 389 -5.24 32.78 63.60
N LYS A 390 -5.95 33.87 63.90
CA LYS A 390 -5.45 34.98 64.71
C LYS A 390 -6.30 35.19 65.95
N ASP A 391 -5.68 35.52 67.08
CA ASP A 391 -6.36 35.94 68.30
C ASP A 391 -6.89 37.39 68.20
N GLU A 392 -7.57 37.86 69.25
CA GLU A 392 -8.16 39.20 69.31
C GLU A 392 -7.11 40.32 69.23
N GLU A 393 -5.85 40.02 69.59
CA GLU A 393 -4.70 40.91 69.46
C GLU A 393 -3.98 40.80 68.10
N GLY A 394 -4.43 39.93 67.21
CA GLY A 394 -3.92 39.76 65.85
C GLY A 394 -2.67 38.88 65.71
N ASN A 395 -2.26 38.18 66.78
CA ASN A 395 -1.17 37.22 66.78
C ASN A 395 -1.66 35.85 66.29
N VAL A 396 -0.75 35.06 65.72
CA VAL A 396 -1.10 33.76 65.14
C VAL A 396 -1.27 32.71 66.23
N VAL A 397 -2.41 32.03 66.26
CA VAL A 397 -2.74 31.02 67.27
C VAL A 397 -1.92 29.74 67.03
N LEU A 398 -1.29 29.25 68.10
CA LEU A 398 -0.58 27.97 68.13
C LEU A 398 -1.47 26.88 68.73
N ASN A 399 -1.45 25.70 68.12
CA ASN A 399 -2.11 24.52 68.68
C ASN A 399 -1.33 23.96 69.89
N SER A 400 -1.91 22.96 70.58
CA SER A 400 -1.31 22.27 71.73
C SER A 400 0.06 21.64 71.48
N ASN A 401 0.48 21.53 70.22
CA ASN A 401 1.75 20.93 69.80
C ASN A 401 2.75 22.00 69.30
N GLY A 402 2.47 23.29 69.53
CA GLY A 402 3.36 24.39 69.14
C GLY A 402 3.40 24.70 67.64
N ARG A 403 2.38 24.31 66.88
CA ARG A 403 2.25 24.58 65.43
C ARG A 403 1.11 25.54 65.17
N TYR A 404 1.29 26.48 64.23
CA TYR A 404 0.24 27.42 63.84
C TYR A 404 -1.02 26.72 63.31
N VAL A 405 -2.19 27.16 63.75
CA VAL A 405 -3.48 26.67 63.27
C VAL A 405 -3.76 27.27 61.89
N VAL A 406 -3.99 26.41 60.89
CA VAL A 406 -4.26 26.82 59.50
C VAL A 406 -5.77 26.87 59.27
N THR A 407 -6.33 28.06 59.06
CA THR A 407 -7.76 28.29 58.84
C THR A 407 -8.20 27.95 57.42
N SER A 408 -7.34 28.22 56.44
CA SER A 408 -7.62 27.87 55.04
C SER A 408 -6.33 27.78 54.22
N THR A 409 -6.38 27.00 53.14
CA THR A 409 -5.32 26.99 52.13
C THR A 409 -5.93 27.43 50.81
N LYS A 410 -5.43 28.53 50.27
CA LYS A 410 -5.85 29.04 48.96
C LYS A 410 -5.10 28.26 47.88
N THR A 411 -5.85 27.60 46.99
CA THR A 411 -5.31 26.68 45.98
C THR A 411 -5.76 26.96 44.54
N ASP A 412 -6.18 28.19 44.24
CA ASP A 412 -6.49 28.67 42.90
C ASP A 412 -5.24 28.80 42.01
N LEU A 413 -5.45 28.88 40.70
CA LEU A 413 -4.39 29.11 39.73
C LEU A 413 -4.17 30.63 39.58
N GLY A 414 -2.97 31.10 39.90
CA GLY A 414 -2.55 32.48 39.65
C GLY A 414 -1.67 32.58 38.40
N SER A 415 -1.78 33.69 37.68
CA SER A 415 -0.91 33.98 36.55
C SER A 415 0.54 34.21 37.00
N VAL A 416 1.49 33.74 36.20
CA VAL A 416 2.92 34.05 36.42
C VAL A 416 3.27 35.42 35.85
N ALA A 417 4.25 36.11 36.44
CA ALA A 417 4.70 37.42 35.97
C ALA A 417 5.29 37.38 34.54
N ARG A 418 5.90 36.25 34.16
CA ARG A 418 6.41 35.98 32.82
C ARG A 418 6.20 34.51 32.47
N PRO A 419 5.47 34.18 31.40
CA PRO A 419 5.36 32.82 30.93
C PRO A 419 6.73 32.26 30.54
N PHE A 420 6.97 30.99 30.83
CA PHE A 420 8.20 30.30 30.42
C PHE A 420 7.91 28.94 29.81
N ASN A 421 8.78 28.51 28.90
CA ASN A 421 8.61 27.29 28.12
C ASN A 421 9.35 26.12 28.76
N LEU A 422 8.65 24.99 28.92
CA LEU A 422 9.20 23.73 29.39
C LEU A 422 9.20 22.71 28.25
N ARG A 423 10.35 22.09 27.98
CA ARG A 423 10.45 21.04 26.95
C ARG A 423 9.80 19.75 27.43
N LEU A 424 8.79 19.24 26.74
CA LEU A 424 8.22 17.91 27.02
C LEU A 424 8.75 16.89 26.02
N ILE A 425 9.13 15.72 26.51
CA ILE A 425 9.49 14.56 25.69
C ILE A 425 8.46 13.48 25.99
N VAL A 426 7.64 13.13 25.01
CA VAL A 426 6.57 12.14 25.16
C VAL A 426 6.83 10.99 24.20
N HIS A 427 6.83 9.77 24.70
CA HIS A 427 6.80 8.59 23.86
C HIS A 427 5.41 7.98 23.91
N LYS A 428 4.74 7.94 22.77
CA LYS A 428 3.47 7.23 22.60
C LYS A 428 3.76 5.91 21.87
N GLY A 429 3.64 4.80 22.58
CA GLY A 429 3.54 3.49 21.95
C GLY A 429 2.11 3.22 21.47
N ASN A 430 1.85 2.00 20.99
CA ASN A 430 0.52 1.60 20.54
C ASN A 430 -0.49 1.50 21.68
N THR A 431 -0.03 1.16 22.90
CA THR A 431 -0.89 0.91 24.07
C THR A 431 -0.58 1.80 25.28
N ALA A 432 0.63 2.37 25.35
CA ALA A 432 1.09 3.15 26.50
C ALA A 432 1.70 4.47 26.06
N MET A 433 1.51 5.49 26.88
CA MET A 433 2.09 6.81 26.70
C MET A 433 2.95 7.13 27.92
N ASN A 434 4.17 7.59 27.70
CA ASN A 434 5.11 7.91 28.76
C ASN A 434 5.73 9.29 28.54
N LEU A 435 5.76 10.10 29.59
CA LEU A 435 6.55 11.31 29.68
C LEU A 435 7.99 10.91 30.06
N LEU A 436 8.97 11.35 29.30
CA LEU A 436 10.37 11.00 29.48
C LEU A 436 11.19 12.20 29.92
N GLN A 437 12.15 11.96 30.81
CA GLN A 437 13.12 12.99 31.21
C GLN A 437 14.22 13.15 30.17
N ARG A 438 14.67 12.04 29.59
CA ARG A 438 15.74 11.99 28.58
C ARG A 438 15.56 10.82 27.63
N VAL A 439 16.10 10.98 26.43
CA VAL A 439 16.23 9.94 25.40
C VAL A 439 17.56 10.10 24.68
N TYR A 440 18.06 8.98 24.20
CA TYR A 440 19.32 8.85 23.47
C TYR A 440 19.00 8.39 22.05
N HIS A 441 19.63 9.01 21.07
CA HIS A 441 19.47 8.70 19.66
C HIS A 441 20.85 8.38 19.08
N GLY A 442 20.98 7.25 18.39
CA GLY A 442 22.26 6.80 17.82
C GLY A 442 22.14 5.41 17.21
N LEU A 443 23.27 4.83 16.83
CA LEU A 443 23.31 3.49 16.24
C LEU A 443 23.30 2.41 17.32
N ASN A 444 22.63 1.29 17.05
CA ASN A 444 22.77 0.05 17.81
C ASN A 444 23.91 -0.81 17.25
N THR A 445 24.20 -1.94 17.90
CA THR A 445 25.25 -2.89 17.49
C THR A 445 25.02 -3.54 16.12
N ALA A 446 23.80 -3.43 15.56
CA ALA A 446 23.45 -3.85 14.21
C ALA A 446 23.55 -2.71 13.19
N GLN A 447 24.17 -1.58 13.56
CA GLN A 447 24.30 -0.37 12.74
C GLN A 447 22.96 0.25 12.30
N ALA A 448 21.86 -0.04 13.01
CA ALA A 448 20.57 0.60 12.79
C ALA A 448 20.41 1.81 13.73
N GLU A 449 19.81 2.88 13.21
CA GLU A 449 19.47 4.06 14.00
C GLU A 449 18.32 3.74 14.97
N VAL A 450 18.52 4.01 16.26
CA VAL A 450 17.58 3.71 17.33
C VAL A 450 17.42 4.86 18.30
N VAL A 451 16.26 4.90 18.96
CA VAL A 451 15.98 5.75 20.12
C VAL A 451 15.90 4.88 21.36
N ALA A 452 16.64 5.24 22.41
CA ALA A 452 16.72 4.48 23.64
C ALA A 452 16.54 5.34 24.90
N ILE A 453 16.04 4.73 25.97
CA ILE A 453 15.93 5.36 27.29
C ILE A 453 17.26 5.36 28.07
N LYS A 454 18.24 4.55 27.65
CA LYS A 454 19.57 4.49 28.25
C LYS A 454 20.63 4.44 27.15
N GLU A 455 21.75 5.08 27.42
CA GLU A 455 22.92 5.10 26.53
C GLU A 455 23.51 3.70 26.31
N SER A 456 23.39 2.81 27.30
CA SER A 456 23.87 1.43 27.22
C SER A 456 23.17 0.58 26.14
N PHE A 457 22.07 1.06 25.57
CA PHE A 457 21.39 0.38 24.45
C PHE A 457 21.92 0.83 23.08
N LEU A 458 22.81 1.82 23.04
CA LEU A 458 23.53 2.22 21.83
C LEU A 458 24.83 1.43 21.70
N ASP A 459 25.38 1.41 20.49
CA ASP A 459 26.70 0.84 20.22
C ASP A 459 27.77 1.69 20.91
N ALA A 460 28.49 1.06 21.84
CA ALA A 460 29.57 1.67 22.60
C ALA A 460 30.69 2.24 21.69
N THR A 461 30.87 1.68 20.50
CA THR A 461 31.89 2.14 19.53
C THR A 461 31.47 3.37 18.74
N GLN A 462 30.17 3.69 18.70
CA GLN A 462 29.59 4.79 17.92
C GLN A 462 29.00 5.90 18.80
N LEU A 463 29.29 5.94 20.11
CA LEU A 463 28.73 6.96 21.01
C LEU A 463 29.09 8.40 20.62
N ALA A 464 30.19 8.62 19.90
CA ALA A 464 30.56 9.94 19.39
C ALA A 464 29.52 10.54 18.42
N SER A 465 28.80 9.69 17.67
CA SER A 465 27.73 10.13 16.77
C SER A 465 26.37 10.22 17.47
N ALA A 466 26.23 9.68 18.68
CA ALA A 466 24.99 9.70 19.43
C ALA A 466 24.61 11.10 19.92
N ARG A 467 23.32 11.31 20.16
CA ARG A 467 22.74 12.56 20.68
C ARG A 467 21.82 12.26 21.85
N ARG A 468 21.86 13.11 22.87
CA ARG A 468 20.95 13.06 24.02
C ARG A 468 19.99 14.25 23.99
N ILE A 469 18.70 13.97 24.07
CA ILE A 469 17.67 14.98 24.26
C ILE A 469 17.17 14.84 25.69
N SER A 470 17.19 15.94 26.46
CA SER A 470 16.77 15.94 27.85
C SER A 470 15.92 17.15 28.21
N SER A 471 15.07 16.97 29.21
CA SER A 471 14.25 17.98 29.85
C SER A 471 14.78 18.22 31.26
N SER A 472 15.37 19.40 31.49
CA SER A 472 16.08 19.75 32.72
C SER A 472 15.18 20.00 33.93
N HIS A 473 13.90 20.27 33.70
CA HIS A 473 12.93 20.61 34.75
C HIS A 473 12.26 19.39 35.41
N PHE A 474 12.55 18.17 34.93
CA PHE A 474 12.10 16.94 35.56
C PHE A 474 13.19 16.33 36.44
N PRO A 475 12.83 15.62 37.53
CA PRO A 475 13.80 15.02 38.42
C PRO A 475 14.63 13.96 37.69
N PHE A 476 15.93 13.96 37.97
CA PHE A 476 16.84 12.96 37.44
C PHE A 476 16.63 11.63 38.16
N SER A 477 16.54 10.54 37.41
CA SER A 477 16.61 9.18 37.95
C SER A 477 17.59 8.35 37.13
N GLU A 478 18.36 7.49 37.79
CA GLU A 478 19.27 6.57 37.11
C GLU A 478 18.49 5.61 36.18
N GLY A 479 17.36 5.11 36.66
CA GLY A 479 16.50 4.17 35.93
C GLY A 479 15.86 4.74 34.65
N ASN A 480 15.56 6.05 34.59
CA ASN A 480 14.88 6.72 33.48
C ASN A 480 13.64 5.96 32.95
N ALA A 481 12.82 5.43 33.85
CA ALA A 481 11.67 4.58 33.50
C ALA A 481 10.52 5.33 32.81
N GLY A 482 10.55 6.67 32.78
CA GLY A 482 9.45 7.51 32.32
C GLY A 482 8.28 7.54 33.31
N TRP A 483 7.38 8.50 33.13
CA TRP A 483 6.13 8.61 33.88
C TRP A 483 4.95 8.26 32.98
N PRO A 484 4.04 7.37 33.41
CA PRO A 484 2.87 7.05 32.61
C PRO A 484 2.00 8.30 32.43
N LEU A 485 1.60 8.54 31.18
CA LEU A 485 0.65 9.57 30.78
C LEU A 485 -0.73 8.93 30.58
N GLY A 486 -1.73 9.47 31.27
CA GLY A 486 -3.14 9.19 31.00
C GLY A 486 -3.77 10.28 30.12
N GLY A 487 -4.93 9.98 29.54
CA GLY A 487 -5.72 10.93 28.73
C GLY A 487 -5.67 10.64 27.23
N SER A 488 -6.09 11.62 26.42
CA SER A 488 -6.18 11.49 24.96
C SER A 488 -5.07 12.29 24.29
N PHE A 489 -4.14 11.60 23.62
CA PHE A 489 -3.07 12.21 22.83
C PHE A 489 -3.52 12.42 21.39
N ALA A 490 -4.39 13.42 21.23
CA ALA A 490 -4.93 13.91 19.97
C ALA A 490 -5.00 15.45 20.00
N GLN A 491 -5.15 16.08 18.84
CA GLN A 491 -5.29 17.54 18.77
C GLN A 491 -6.49 18.00 19.61
N GLY A 492 -6.28 18.98 20.49
CA GLY A 492 -7.30 19.46 21.45
C GLY A 492 -7.53 18.55 22.66
N GLY A 493 -6.89 17.38 22.70
CA GLY A 493 -6.92 16.46 23.84
C GLY A 493 -6.08 16.93 25.02
N SER A 494 -6.42 16.44 26.20
CA SER A 494 -5.64 16.67 27.43
C SER A 494 -4.96 15.38 27.88
N VAL A 495 -3.72 15.51 28.34
CA VAL A 495 -2.94 14.42 28.93
C VAL A 495 -2.42 14.82 30.31
N THR A 496 -2.34 13.84 31.21
CA THR A 496 -1.95 14.05 32.60
C THR A 496 -0.88 13.04 33.00
N ALA A 497 0.21 13.51 33.60
CA ALA A 497 1.20 12.69 34.27
C ALA A 497 1.47 13.24 35.68
N THR A 498 1.68 12.32 36.62
CA THR A 498 2.08 12.66 37.98
C THR A 498 3.57 12.39 38.13
N VAL A 499 4.34 13.45 38.36
CA VAL A 499 5.78 13.38 38.63
C VAL A 499 5.99 13.57 40.13
N VAL A 500 6.44 12.52 40.82
CA VAL A 500 6.80 12.62 42.23
C VAL A 500 8.18 13.26 42.33
N LEU A 501 8.23 14.45 42.93
CA LEU A 501 9.48 15.12 43.26
C LEU A 501 9.98 14.53 44.57
N GLY A 502 11.07 13.75 44.52
CA GLY A 502 11.76 13.30 45.71
C GLY A 502 12.33 14.52 46.43
N HIS A 503 11.75 14.86 47.59
CA HIS A 503 12.25 15.87 48.50
C HIS A 503 12.65 15.20 49.81
#